data_AF-A0A950FNG9-F1
#
_entry.id   AF-A0A950FNG9-F1
#
_cell.length_a   1.000
_cell.length_b   1.000
_cell.length_c   1.000
_cell.angle_alpha   90.00
_cell.angle_beta   90.00
_cell.angle_gamma   90.00
#
_symmetry.space_group_name_H-M   'P 1'
#
loop_
_entity.id
_entity.type
_entity.pdbx_description
1 polymer ?
#
loop_
_entity_poly.entity_id
_entity_poly.type
_entity_poly.pdbx_seq_one_letter_code
_entity_poly.pdbx_strand_id
1 'polypeptide(L)'
;VRGRAMRDYAAKVEPGAPPRKRAGAFSLITPILPLILLKAAGLDAIVAFAIAALYGVLVTRPRDAVQTLVAAFIRGIEDVAPATILMMGIGMLLVAAQTKEVQGAVTPLIAAVAPRGPAGYVVLFGLLSPLALYRGPLNPYGVGVGVYAILATLHVLPPVALLAAMMAVVQVQNVCDPTNTQNVWVANFTGIGVERITRLTLPWQVAVATIAAVMAVVAGGALFGTPPFAARAAAAATLTDGMFAPASSAHAVAVLDDGTAEAKIAAHEVAASIARGWPGYRVVDARGDPSASDCRTKPYAAALRLVVTPLGSDGRDVGLHLMDCAGWDVDEWHAQGVLREAALDTLFRMRVWSREHPALASEVFERGLAFDPADPRPTYFYVLFKPFDGYMRALVRPGGPAYAAGLRTGDVIDKLDGKFWWEYGTYQTQLRAYDGQPHDFDVERGKVGGPPAHVQLGEPFTG
;
A
#
# COMPACT_ATOMS: atom_id res chain seq x y z
N VAL A 1 -48.29 -8.90 -46.64
CA VAL A 1 -47.08 -9.73 -46.46
C VAL A 1 -46.24 -9.12 -45.35
N ARG A 2 -45.87 -9.94 -44.36
CA ARG A 2 -45.16 -9.59 -43.13
C ARG A 2 -43.91 -8.73 -43.38
N GLY A 3 -43.84 -7.55 -42.74
CA GLY A 3 -42.61 -6.78 -42.57
C GLY A 3 -42.43 -6.47 -41.09
N ARG A 4 -41.48 -7.16 -40.45
CA ARG A 4 -41.14 -7.07 -39.02
C ARG A 4 -41.15 -5.63 -38.52
N ALA A 5 -41.95 -5.34 -37.50
CA ALA A 5 -41.72 -4.22 -36.60
C ALA A 5 -40.30 -4.39 -36.02
N MET A 6 -39.36 -3.57 -36.47
CA MET A 6 -38.10 -3.40 -35.77
C MET A 6 -38.47 -2.95 -34.37
N ARG A 7 -38.14 -3.78 -33.37
CA ARG A 7 -38.14 -3.37 -31.98
C ARG A 7 -36.99 -2.36 -31.85
N ASP A 8 -37.28 -1.09 -32.12
CA ASP A 8 -36.43 0.04 -31.76
C ASP A 8 -36.43 0.13 -30.23
N TYR A 9 -35.52 -0.59 -29.62
CA TYR A 9 -35.31 -0.47 -28.20
C TYR A 9 -34.57 0.84 -27.94
N ALA A 10 -35.33 1.80 -27.39
CA ALA A 10 -34.84 2.90 -26.56
C ALA A 10 -34.36 4.22 -27.21
N ALA A 11 -34.81 4.58 -28.43
CA ALA A 11 -34.72 5.97 -28.86
C ALA A 11 -36.05 6.71 -28.57
N LYS A 12 -36.00 7.87 -27.92
CA LYS A 12 -37.16 8.77 -27.80
C LYS A 12 -37.56 9.24 -29.20
N VAL A 13 -38.57 8.59 -29.80
CA VAL A 13 -39.17 9.02 -31.06
C VAL A 13 -40.18 10.10 -30.72
N GLU A 14 -39.87 11.36 -31.05
CA GLU A 14 -40.87 12.42 -30.97
C GLU A 14 -41.98 12.11 -31.99
N PRO A 15 -43.26 12.12 -31.59
CA PRO A 15 -44.37 11.88 -32.51
C PRO A 15 -44.33 12.91 -33.63
N GLY A 16 -44.19 12.46 -34.89
CA GLY A 16 -44.13 13.34 -36.06
C GLY A 16 -42.72 13.72 -36.55
N ALA A 17 -41.66 13.20 -35.92
CA ALA A 17 -40.29 13.44 -36.41
C ALA A 17 -40.10 12.80 -37.81
N PRO A 18 -39.55 13.55 -38.79
CA PRO A 18 -39.28 13.00 -40.12
C PRO A 18 -38.30 11.82 -40.04
N PRO A 19 -38.39 10.84 -40.96
CA PRO A 19 -37.53 9.66 -40.94
C PRO A 19 -36.04 10.08 -40.96
N ARG A 20 -35.31 9.71 -39.89
CA ARG A 20 -33.89 10.04 -39.77
C ARG A 20 -33.12 9.37 -40.92
N LYS A 21 -32.31 10.14 -41.65
CA LYS A 21 -31.39 9.58 -42.67
C LYS A 21 -30.49 8.55 -41.98
N ARG A 22 -30.42 7.34 -42.54
CA ARG A 22 -29.50 6.31 -42.07
C ARG A 22 -28.07 6.82 -42.23
N ALA A 23 -27.27 6.69 -41.18
CA ALA A 23 -25.85 6.99 -41.24
C ALA A 23 -25.15 6.04 -42.23
N GLY A 24 -24.18 6.53 -43.00
CA GLY A 24 -23.44 5.71 -43.96
C GLY A 24 -22.63 4.63 -43.24
N ALA A 25 -22.45 3.45 -43.85
CA ALA A 25 -21.79 2.31 -43.21
C ALA A 25 -20.37 2.65 -42.68
N PHE A 26 -19.63 3.51 -43.39
CA PHE A 26 -18.31 3.98 -42.96
C PHE A 26 -18.33 4.78 -41.66
N SER A 27 -19.41 5.48 -41.34
CA SER A 27 -19.51 6.24 -40.08
C SER A 27 -19.52 5.33 -38.84
N LEU A 28 -19.90 4.06 -38.98
CA LEU A 28 -19.91 3.08 -37.89
C LEU A 28 -18.49 2.64 -37.47
N ILE A 29 -17.47 2.95 -38.27
CA ILE A 29 -16.06 2.66 -37.95
C ILE A 29 -15.54 3.66 -36.91
N THR A 30 -16.10 4.88 -36.88
CA THR A 30 -15.68 5.99 -36.00
C THR A 30 -15.44 5.59 -34.53
N PRO A 31 -16.35 4.90 -33.82
CA PRO A 31 -16.13 4.53 -32.42
C PRO A 31 -15.07 3.43 -32.21
N ILE A 32 -14.77 2.63 -33.24
CA ILE A 32 -13.80 1.52 -33.16
C ILE A 32 -12.40 2.01 -33.55
N LEU A 33 -12.33 3.04 -34.39
CA LEU A 33 -11.08 3.58 -34.93
C LEU A 33 -10.04 3.98 -33.86
N PRO A 34 -10.39 4.61 -32.71
CA PRO A 34 -9.41 4.90 -31.67
C PRO A 34 -8.72 3.64 -31.15
N LEU A 35 -9.48 2.55 -30.94
CA LEU A 35 -8.95 1.30 -30.40
C LEU A 35 -7.97 0.63 -31.38
N ILE A 36 -8.26 0.70 -32.67
CA ILE A 36 -7.36 0.20 -33.73
C ILE A 36 -6.08 1.03 -33.73
N LEU A 37 -6.18 2.35 -33.65
CA LEU A 37 -5.03 3.25 -33.66
C LEU A 37 -4.14 3.09 -32.42
N LEU A 38 -4.72 2.91 -31.22
CA LEU A 38 -3.93 2.61 -30.01
C LEU A 38 -3.20 1.28 -30.16
N LYS A 39 -3.92 0.21 -30.51
CA LYS A 39 -3.38 -1.15 -30.41
C LYS A 39 -2.49 -1.55 -31.60
N ALA A 40 -2.83 -1.11 -32.81
CA ALA A 40 -2.11 -1.48 -34.02
C ALA A 40 -1.02 -0.48 -34.39
N ALA A 41 -1.24 0.82 -34.16
CA ALA A 41 -0.29 1.87 -34.53
C ALA A 41 0.48 2.45 -33.31
N GLY A 42 0.14 2.03 -32.08
CA GLY A 42 0.83 2.49 -30.87
C GLY A 42 0.66 4.00 -30.62
N LEU A 43 -0.37 4.63 -31.20
CA LEU A 43 -0.59 6.06 -31.05
C LEU A 43 -1.11 6.39 -29.66
N ASP A 44 -0.71 7.57 -29.16
CA ASP A 44 -1.25 8.14 -27.93
C ASP A 44 -2.77 8.28 -28.02
N ALA A 45 -3.46 8.11 -26.87
CA ALA A 45 -4.90 8.15 -26.81
C ALA A 45 -5.48 9.47 -27.34
N ILE A 46 -4.88 10.61 -26.98
CA ILE A 46 -5.36 11.93 -27.41
C ILE A 46 -5.32 12.02 -28.94
N VAL A 47 -4.22 11.57 -29.54
CA VAL A 47 -4.02 11.60 -31.00
C VAL A 47 -5.01 10.65 -31.69
N ALA A 48 -5.17 9.44 -31.17
CA ALA A 48 -6.08 8.44 -31.74
C ALA A 48 -7.55 8.90 -31.70
N PHE A 49 -7.99 9.49 -30.58
CA PHE A 49 -9.34 10.05 -30.45
C PHE A 49 -9.54 11.28 -31.36
N ALA A 50 -8.53 12.14 -31.53
CA ALA A 50 -8.60 13.28 -32.43
C ALA A 50 -8.73 12.84 -33.90
N ILE A 51 -7.95 11.84 -34.34
CA ILE A 51 -8.04 11.27 -35.68
C ILE A 51 -9.41 10.64 -35.91
N ALA A 52 -9.92 9.89 -34.92
CA ALA A 52 -11.24 9.28 -35.02
C ALA A 52 -12.37 10.32 -35.09
N ALA A 53 -12.30 11.39 -34.30
CA ALA A 53 -13.26 12.49 -34.36
C ALA A 53 -13.23 13.18 -35.73
N LEU A 54 -12.04 13.44 -36.28
CA LEU A 54 -11.88 14.01 -37.62
C LEU A 54 -12.48 13.09 -38.69
N TYR A 55 -12.15 11.79 -38.65
CA TYR A 55 -12.73 10.79 -39.55
C TYR A 55 -14.26 10.78 -39.48
N GLY A 56 -14.82 10.75 -38.27
CA GLY A 56 -16.27 10.71 -38.05
C GLY A 56 -16.98 11.91 -38.66
N VAL A 57 -16.41 13.09 -38.50
CA VAL A 57 -17.00 14.32 -39.05
C VAL A 57 -16.84 14.40 -40.57
N LEU A 58 -15.70 13.98 -41.12
CA LEU A 58 -15.48 13.94 -42.58
C LEU A 58 -16.43 12.96 -43.28
N VAL A 59 -16.76 11.84 -42.66
CA VAL A 59 -17.66 10.82 -43.23
C VAL A 59 -19.14 11.16 -43.04
N THR A 60 -19.49 12.02 -42.08
CA THR A 60 -20.89 12.36 -41.77
C THR A 60 -21.31 13.74 -42.27
N ARG A 61 -20.53 14.80 -41.99
CA ARG A 61 -20.82 16.19 -42.35
C ARG A 61 -19.53 16.95 -42.74
N PRO A 62 -18.91 16.62 -43.87
CA PRO A 62 -17.64 17.22 -44.29
C PRO A 62 -17.73 18.73 -44.53
N ARG A 63 -18.88 19.23 -45.00
CA ARG A 63 -19.07 20.67 -45.29
C ARG A 63 -19.12 21.53 -44.03
N ASP A 64 -19.64 20.98 -42.94
CA ASP A 64 -19.78 21.66 -41.66
C ASP A 64 -18.77 21.13 -40.64
N ALA A 65 -17.62 20.62 -41.12
CA ALA A 65 -16.73 19.83 -40.32
C ALA A 65 -16.17 20.59 -39.12
N VAL A 66 -15.71 21.82 -39.37
CA VAL A 66 -15.19 22.71 -38.33
C VAL A 66 -16.27 23.04 -37.30
N GLN A 67 -17.47 23.44 -37.75
CA GLN A 67 -18.56 23.79 -36.85
C GLN A 67 -19.03 22.60 -36.01
N THR A 68 -19.09 21.40 -36.61
CA THR A 68 -19.48 20.16 -35.93
C THR A 68 -18.41 19.74 -34.91
N LEU A 69 -17.12 19.80 -35.26
CA LEU A 69 -16.02 19.48 -34.35
C LEU A 69 -15.98 20.44 -33.16
N VAL A 70 -16.07 21.75 -33.41
CA VAL A 70 -16.06 22.76 -32.33
C VAL A 70 -17.27 22.59 -31.41
N ALA A 71 -18.47 22.38 -31.96
CA ALA A 71 -19.67 22.14 -31.16
C ALA A 71 -19.57 20.84 -30.33
N ALA A 72 -19.00 19.77 -30.90
CA ALA A 72 -18.76 18.52 -30.18
C ALA A 72 -17.71 18.68 -29.08
N PHE A 73 -16.66 19.48 -29.31
CA PHE A 73 -15.63 19.77 -28.32
C PHE A 73 -16.18 20.55 -27.13
N ILE A 74 -16.97 21.60 -27.38
CA ILE A 74 -17.62 22.39 -26.32
C ILE A 74 -18.54 21.50 -25.48
N ARG A 75 -19.41 20.70 -26.12
CA ARG A 75 -20.28 19.74 -25.41
C ARG A 75 -19.47 18.70 -24.63
N GLY A 76 -18.39 18.20 -25.20
CA GLY A 76 -17.51 17.25 -24.51
C GLY A 76 -16.88 17.82 -23.25
N ILE A 77 -16.48 19.10 -23.27
CA ILE A 77 -15.99 19.80 -22.08
C ILE A 77 -17.12 19.97 -21.06
N GLU A 78 -18.31 20.42 -21.47
CA GLU A 78 -19.47 20.60 -20.60
C GLU A 78 -19.88 19.28 -19.90
N ASP A 79 -19.88 18.17 -20.65
CA ASP A 79 -20.24 16.84 -20.13
C ASP A 79 -19.21 16.29 -19.13
N VAL A 80 -17.92 16.60 -19.32
CA VAL A 80 -16.82 16.04 -18.50
C VAL A 80 -16.42 16.96 -17.35
N ALA A 81 -16.68 18.27 -17.43
CA ALA A 81 -16.27 19.25 -16.44
C ALA A 81 -16.69 18.91 -14.99
N PRO A 82 -17.94 18.47 -14.71
CA PRO A 82 -18.33 18.09 -13.35
C PRO A 82 -17.51 16.92 -12.80
N ALA A 83 -17.25 15.91 -13.63
CA ALA A 83 -16.45 14.74 -13.24
C ALA A 83 -14.99 15.15 -13.00
N THR A 84 -14.40 15.98 -13.86
CA THR A 84 -13.02 16.45 -13.71
C THR A 84 -12.82 17.26 -12.43
N ILE A 85 -13.71 18.21 -12.14
CA ILE A 85 -13.66 19.02 -10.91
C ILE A 85 -13.79 18.12 -9.67
N LEU A 86 -14.70 17.14 -9.72
CA LEU A 86 -14.85 16.16 -8.64
C LEU A 86 -13.58 15.31 -8.45
N MET A 87 -12.95 14.83 -9.53
CA MET A 87 -11.71 14.05 -9.46
C MET A 87 -10.54 14.88 -8.91
N MET A 88 -10.44 16.17 -9.25
CA MET A 88 -9.47 17.08 -8.64
C MET A 88 -9.72 17.22 -7.13
N GLY A 89 -10.99 17.39 -6.71
CA GLY A 89 -11.38 17.45 -5.30
C GLY A 89 -11.02 16.18 -4.52
N ILE A 90 -11.29 15.01 -5.09
CA ILE A 90 -10.92 13.72 -4.51
C ILE A 90 -9.39 13.58 -4.41
N GLY A 91 -8.65 14.01 -5.45
CA GLY A 91 -7.19 13.99 -5.43
C GLY A 91 -6.60 14.83 -4.29
N MET A 92 -7.09 16.06 -4.10
CA MET A 92 -6.69 16.92 -2.98
C MET A 92 -7.00 16.26 -1.63
N LEU A 93 -8.19 15.67 -1.48
CA LEU A 93 -8.60 14.99 -0.25
C LEU A 93 -7.76 13.73 0.01
N LEU A 94 -7.41 12.98 -1.02
CA LEU A 94 -6.58 11.78 -0.91
C LEU A 94 -5.17 12.13 -0.43
N VAL A 95 -4.57 13.17 -0.99
CA VAL A 95 -3.25 13.67 -0.56
C VAL A 95 -3.31 14.15 0.90
N ALA A 96 -4.34 14.92 1.27
CA ALA A 96 -4.53 15.36 2.64
C ALA A 96 -4.76 14.20 3.61
N ALA A 97 -5.49 13.16 3.20
CA ALA A 97 -5.74 11.98 4.02
C ALA A 97 -4.49 11.10 4.22
N GLN A 98 -3.47 11.26 3.38
CA GLN A 98 -2.21 10.51 3.47
C GLN A 98 -1.16 11.17 4.37
N THR A 99 -1.42 12.35 4.95
CA THR A 99 -0.50 12.94 5.92
C THR A 99 -0.46 12.12 7.22
N LYS A 100 0.70 12.10 7.88
CA LYS A 100 0.92 11.26 9.08
C LYS A 100 -0.06 11.62 10.20
N GLU A 101 -0.41 12.90 10.33
CA GLU A 101 -1.33 13.42 11.35
C GLU A 101 -2.76 12.90 11.13
N VAL A 102 -3.24 12.91 9.88
CA VAL A 102 -4.58 12.42 9.54
C VAL A 102 -4.65 10.91 9.66
N GLN A 103 -3.61 10.19 9.20
CA GLN A 103 -3.50 8.75 9.35
C GLN A 103 -3.52 8.34 10.84
N GLY A 104 -2.78 9.05 11.70
CA GLY A 104 -2.76 8.79 13.14
C GLY A 104 -4.13 8.98 13.81
N ALA A 105 -4.91 9.97 13.38
CA ALA A 105 -6.25 10.21 13.92
C ALA A 105 -7.31 9.23 13.36
N VAL A 106 -7.19 8.82 12.10
CA VAL A 106 -8.20 8.02 11.39
C VAL A 106 -8.02 6.52 11.62
N THR A 107 -6.78 6.04 11.79
CA THR A 107 -6.47 4.63 12.05
C THR A 107 -7.28 4.01 13.21
N PRO A 108 -7.36 4.62 14.42
CA PRO A 108 -8.12 4.02 15.53
C PRO A 108 -9.63 3.96 15.23
N LEU A 109 -10.17 4.94 14.49
CA LEU A 109 -11.58 4.95 14.08
C LEU A 109 -11.88 3.80 13.11
N ILE A 110 -11.00 3.57 12.12
CA ILE A 110 -11.13 2.45 11.19
C ILE A 110 -10.99 1.12 11.92
N ALA A 111 -10.00 0.99 12.82
CA ALA A 111 -9.77 -0.21 13.61
C ALA A 111 -10.97 -0.60 14.49
N ALA A 112 -11.74 0.39 14.96
CA ALA A 112 -12.95 0.17 15.75
C ALA A 112 -14.13 -0.39 14.93
N VAL A 113 -14.24 0.00 13.66
CA VAL A 113 -15.34 -0.41 12.75
C VAL A 113 -14.95 -1.61 11.87
N ALA A 114 -13.66 -1.95 11.83
CA ALA A 114 -13.14 -3.02 10.99
C ALA A 114 -13.81 -4.38 11.30
N PRO A 115 -14.20 -5.16 10.28
CA PRO A 115 -14.95 -6.39 10.49
C PRO A 115 -14.02 -7.49 11.02
N ARG A 116 -14.19 -7.87 12.29
CA ARG A 116 -13.38 -8.91 12.96
C ARG A 116 -13.89 -10.34 12.74
N GLY A 117 -14.85 -10.54 11.85
CA GLY A 117 -15.40 -11.86 11.60
C GLY A 117 -16.29 -11.94 10.36
N PRO A 118 -16.67 -13.18 9.97
CA PRO A 118 -17.41 -13.46 8.74
C PRO A 118 -18.70 -12.66 8.57
N ALA A 119 -19.50 -12.57 9.64
CA ALA A 119 -20.77 -11.84 9.62
C ALA A 119 -20.56 -10.33 9.44
N GLY A 120 -19.58 -9.75 10.15
CA GLY A 120 -19.23 -8.34 10.02
C GLY A 120 -18.75 -7.99 8.61
N TYR A 121 -17.98 -8.89 7.99
CA TYR A 121 -17.51 -8.73 6.61
C TYR A 121 -18.67 -8.69 5.60
N VAL A 122 -19.63 -9.63 5.69
CA VAL A 122 -20.80 -9.67 4.80
C VAL A 122 -21.70 -8.46 5.00
N VAL A 123 -21.87 -8.01 6.25
CA VAL A 123 -22.65 -6.80 6.53
C VAL A 123 -21.96 -5.57 5.95
N LEU A 124 -20.67 -5.37 6.22
CA LEU A 124 -19.96 -4.15 5.82
C LEU A 124 -19.74 -4.04 4.31
N PHE A 125 -19.30 -5.12 3.65
CA PHE A 125 -18.95 -5.08 2.22
C PHE A 125 -20.07 -5.60 1.31
N GLY A 126 -21.04 -6.34 1.86
CA GLY A 126 -22.20 -6.83 1.13
C GLY A 126 -23.42 -5.93 1.32
N LEU A 127 -24.03 -5.95 2.51
CA LEU A 127 -25.28 -5.24 2.78
C LEU A 127 -25.11 -3.72 2.78
N LEU A 128 -24.01 -3.22 3.33
CA LEU A 128 -23.67 -1.79 3.36
C LEU A 128 -22.95 -1.30 2.10
N SER A 129 -22.81 -2.15 1.07
CA SER A 129 -22.25 -1.76 -0.24
C SER A 129 -22.89 -0.52 -0.90
N PRO A 130 -24.17 -0.13 -0.68
CA PRO A 130 -24.69 1.16 -1.16
C PRO A 130 -23.89 2.37 -0.70
N LEU A 131 -23.21 2.29 0.45
CA LEU A 131 -22.36 3.38 0.94
C LEU A 131 -21.18 3.66 0.01
N ALA A 132 -20.83 2.75 -0.90
CA ALA A 132 -19.83 3.00 -1.93
C ALA A 132 -20.31 3.94 -3.04
N LEU A 133 -21.61 4.26 -3.13
CA LEU A 133 -22.08 5.35 -3.99
C LEU A 133 -21.61 6.71 -3.47
N TYR A 134 -21.37 6.82 -2.17
CA TYR A 134 -20.69 7.97 -1.59
C TYR A 134 -19.18 7.79 -1.75
N ARG A 135 -18.46 8.84 -2.17
CA ARG A 135 -17.00 8.81 -2.41
C ARG A 135 -16.15 8.73 -1.11
N GLY A 136 -16.76 8.23 -0.03
CA GLY A 136 -16.18 8.08 1.30
C GLY A 136 -15.53 6.71 1.56
N PRO A 137 -15.52 6.23 2.82
CA PRO A 137 -14.68 5.11 3.28
C PRO A 137 -14.84 3.78 2.53
N LEU A 138 -16.02 3.49 2.01
CA LEU A 138 -16.30 2.20 1.34
C LEU A 138 -16.01 2.23 -0.17
N ASN A 139 -15.89 3.42 -0.77
CA ASN A 139 -15.70 3.57 -2.22
C ASN A 139 -14.20 3.54 -2.59
N PRO A 140 -13.73 2.51 -3.29
CA PRO A 140 -12.31 2.39 -3.66
C PRO A 140 -11.84 3.40 -4.71
N TYR A 141 -12.76 4.06 -5.41
CA TYR A 141 -12.44 5.13 -6.37
C TYR A 141 -12.60 6.53 -5.75
N GLY A 142 -12.65 6.61 -4.42
CA GLY A 142 -12.66 7.84 -3.63
C GLY A 142 -11.65 7.74 -2.49
N VAL A 143 -12.00 8.26 -1.32
CA VAL A 143 -11.14 8.17 -0.11
C VAL A 143 -11.03 6.73 0.40
N GLY A 144 -11.94 5.85 0.02
CA GLY A 144 -11.95 4.46 0.47
C GLY A 144 -10.68 3.70 0.12
N VAL A 145 -9.93 4.05 -0.93
CA VAL A 145 -8.62 3.41 -1.22
C VAL A 145 -7.65 3.53 -0.04
N GLY A 146 -7.65 4.67 0.66
CA GLY A 146 -6.86 4.88 1.87
C GLY A 146 -7.37 4.02 3.04
N VAL A 147 -8.68 3.84 3.15
CA VAL A 147 -9.29 2.97 4.17
C VAL A 147 -8.95 1.50 3.92
N TYR A 148 -9.02 1.02 2.68
CA TYR A 148 -8.55 -0.32 2.31
C TYR A 148 -7.05 -0.48 2.59
N ALA A 149 -6.23 0.54 2.29
CA ALA A 149 -4.80 0.51 2.64
C ALA A 149 -4.58 0.39 4.16
N ILE A 150 -5.31 1.15 4.97
CA ILE A 150 -5.24 1.05 6.44
C ILE A 150 -5.74 -0.32 6.93
N LEU A 151 -6.82 -0.85 6.37
CA LEU A 151 -7.29 -2.21 6.71
C LEU A 151 -6.26 -3.28 6.36
N ALA A 152 -5.50 -3.08 5.28
CA ALA A 152 -4.39 -3.94 4.91
C ALA A 152 -3.21 -3.83 5.89
N THR A 153 -2.83 -2.61 6.32
CA THR A 153 -1.73 -2.40 7.29
C THR A 153 -2.08 -2.87 8.71
N LEU A 154 -3.36 -2.83 9.07
CA LEU A 154 -3.88 -3.37 10.33
C LEU A 154 -4.06 -4.90 10.30
N HIS A 155 -3.86 -5.55 9.14
CA HIS A 155 -4.03 -7.00 8.95
C HIS A 155 -5.37 -7.57 9.48
N VAL A 156 -6.44 -6.75 9.53
CA VAL A 156 -7.75 -7.19 10.04
C VAL A 156 -8.37 -8.27 9.15
N LEU A 157 -8.05 -8.22 7.86
CA LEU A 157 -8.49 -9.18 6.86
C LEU A 157 -7.29 -9.64 6.03
N PRO A 158 -7.24 -10.91 5.60
CA PRO A 158 -6.27 -11.35 4.61
C PRO A 158 -6.35 -10.50 3.34
N PRO A 159 -5.23 -10.22 2.65
CA PRO A 159 -5.23 -9.37 1.45
C PRO A 159 -6.21 -9.84 0.38
N VAL A 160 -6.40 -11.15 0.22
CA VAL A 160 -7.34 -11.72 -0.75
C VAL A 160 -8.79 -11.46 -0.35
N ALA A 161 -9.12 -11.51 0.94
CA ALA A 161 -10.45 -11.17 1.44
C ALA A 161 -10.73 -9.67 1.26
N LEU A 162 -9.73 -8.82 1.49
CA LEU A 162 -9.85 -7.39 1.28
C LEU A 162 -10.05 -7.04 -0.21
N LEU A 163 -9.32 -7.72 -1.11
CA LEU A 163 -9.51 -7.59 -2.54
C LEU A 163 -10.89 -8.09 -2.98
N ALA A 164 -11.35 -9.23 -2.46
CA ALA A 164 -12.69 -9.75 -2.73
C ALA A 164 -13.78 -8.77 -2.25
N ALA A 165 -13.61 -8.15 -1.08
CA ALA A 165 -14.49 -7.10 -0.57
C ALA A 165 -14.52 -5.89 -1.51
N MET A 166 -13.34 -5.42 -1.93
CA MET A 166 -13.22 -4.32 -2.88
C MET A 166 -13.96 -4.67 -4.18
N MET A 167 -13.74 -5.85 -4.75
CA MET A 167 -14.39 -6.29 -5.99
C MET A 167 -15.92 -6.45 -5.86
N ALA A 168 -16.40 -6.88 -4.70
CA ALA A 168 -17.83 -6.96 -4.41
C ALA A 168 -18.47 -5.57 -4.39
N VAL A 169 -17.86 -4.64 -3.66
CA VAL A 169 -18.35 -3.25 -3.52
C VAL A 169 -18.26 -2.48 -4.85
N VAL A 170 -17.22 -2.75 -5.65
CA VAL A 170 -17.02 -2.15 -6.98
C VAL A 170 -18.18 -2.47 -7.93
N GLN A 171 -18.89 -3.59 -7.78
CA GLN A 171 -20.06 -3.89 -8.62
C GLN A 171 -21.18 -2.86 -8.42
N VAL A 172 -21.43 -2.48 -7.17
CA VAL A 172 -22.41 -1.43 -6.84
C VAL A 172 -21.96 -0.09 -7.38
N GLN A 173 -20.69 0.26 -7.21
CA GLN A 173 -20.15 1.52 -7.73
C GLN A 173 -20.27 1.58 -9.26
N ASN A 174 -19.74 0.57 -9.97
CA ASN A 174 -19.62 0.60 -11.43
C ASN A 174 -20.98 0.73 -12.13
N VAL A 175 -22.01 0.08 -11.58
CA VAL A 175 -23.33 0.02 -12.21
C VAL A 175 -24.26 1.10 -11.68
N CYS A 176 -24.21 1.43 -10.39
CA CYS A 176 -25.22 2.30 -9.76
C CYS A 176 -24.76 3.74 -9.54
N ASP A 177 -23.46 4.05 -9.62
CA ASP A 177 -22.97 5.42 -9.39
C ASP A 177 -23.49 6.39 -10.48
N PRO A 178 -24.20 7.46 -10.10
CA PRO A 178 -24.73 8.42 -11.06
C PRO A 178 -23.65 9.30 -11.73
N THR A 179 -22.44 9.32 -11.18
CA THR A 179 -21.29 10.06 -11.74
C THR A 179 -20.55 9.28 -12.82
N ASN A 180 -20.86 7.99 -13.00
CA ASN A 180 -20.21 7.17 -14.00
C ASN A 180 -20.69 7.55 -15.41
N THR A 181 -19.73 7.84 -16.29
CA THR A 181 -19.96 8.38 -17.63
C THR A 181 -20.90 7.51 -18.47
N GLN A 182 -20.78 6.18 -18.37
CA GLN A 182 -21.67 5.25 -19.07
C GLN A 182 -23.14 5.41 -18.65
N ASN A 183 -23.40 5.71 -17.38
CA ASN A 183 -24.77 5.89 -16.86
C ASN A 183 -25.37 7.21 -17.36
N VAL A 184 -24.55 8.27 -17.44
CA VAL A 184 -24.95 9.55 -18.04
C VAL A 184 -25.29 9.38 -19.52
N TRP A 185 -24.49 8.63 -20.28
CA TRP A 185 -24.76 8.36 -21.69
C TRP A 185 -26.05 7.58 -21.91
N VAL A 186 -26.30 6.54 -21.11
CA VAL A 186 -27.54 5.76 -21.17
C VAL A 186 -28.74 6.61 -20.77
N ALA A 187 -28.62 7.42 -19.72
CA ALA A 187 -29.67 8.35 -19.29
C ALA A 187 -30.02 9.37 -20.39
N ASN A 188 -29.00 9.99 -20.99
CA ASN A 188 -29.17 10.95 -22.09
C ASN A 188 -29.81 10.29 -23.31
N PHE A 189 -29.42 9.07 -23.65
CA PHE A 189 -29.99 8.32 -24.77
C PHE A 189 -31.46 7.94 -24.54
N THR A 190 -31.78 7.47 -23.33
CA THR A 190 -33.13 7.00 -22.96
C THR A 190 -34.07 8.13 -22.52
N GLY A 191 -33.54 9.33 -22.24
CA GLY A 191 -34.29 10.49 -21.79
C GLY A 191 -34.84 10.37 -20.36
N ILE A 192 -34.21 9.55 -19.52
CA ILE A 192 -34.53 9.44 -18.09
C ILE A 192 -33.41 10.06 -17.25
N GLY A 193 -33.69 10.46 -16.02
CA GLY A 193 -32.65 10.91 -15.09
C GLY A 193 -31.75 9.76 -14.64
N VAL A 194 -30.48 10.05 -14.39
CA VAL A 194 -29.47 9.07 -13.96
C VAL A 194 -29.85 8.46 -12.60
N GLU A 195 -30.50 9.24 -11.73
CA GLU A 195 -31.00 8.79 -10.43
C GLU A 195 -32.02 7.65 -10.57
N ARG A 196 -32.77 7.61 -11.67
CA ARG A 196 -33.70 6.53 -11.96
C ARG A 196 -32.97 5.23 -12.30
N ILE A 197 -31.85 5.31 -13.02
CA ILE A 197 -30.99 4.15 -13.32
C ILE A 197 -30.43 3.59 -12.01
N THR A 198 -29.90 4.46 -11.14
CA THR A 198 -29.40 4.07 -9.82
C THR A 198 -30.46 3.37 -9.00
N ARG A 199 -31.67 3.95 -8.86
CA ARG A 199 -32.76 3.34 -8.07
C ARG A 199 -33.20 1.97 -8.58
N LEU A 200 -33.21 1.77 -9.90
CA LEU A 200 -33.61 0.51 -10.51
C LEU A 200 -32.54 -0.58 -10.38
N THR A 201 -31.26 -0.21 -10.39
CA THR A 201 -30.14 -1.15 -10.39
C THR A 201 -29.60 -1.44 -8.99
N LEU A 202 -29.75 -0.51 -8.05
CA LEU A 202 -29.17 -0.61 -6.71
C LEU A 202 -29.56 -1.89 -5.95
N PRO A 203 -30.85 -2.28 -5.84
CA PRO A 203 -31.21 -3.51 -5.11
C PRO A 203 -30.55 -4.76 -5.69
N TRP A 204 -30.42 -4.84 -7.01
CA TRP A 204 -29.79 -5.96 -7.70
C TRP A 204 -28.29 -6.01 -7.44
N GLN A 205 -27.61 -4.87 -7.50
CA GLN A 205 -26.17 -4.83 -7.29
C GLN A 205 -25.79 -5.04 -5.83
N VAL A 206 -26.63 -4.61 -4.88
CA VAL A 206 -26.45 -4.96 -3.46
C VAL A 206 -26.58 -6.47 -3.26
N ALA A 207 -27.54 -7.12 -3.93
CA ALA A 207 -27.67 -8.57 -3.88
C ALA A 207 -26.42 -9.25 -4.45
N VAL A 208 -25.91 -8.79 -5.60
CA VAL A 208 -24.67 -9.30 -6.20
C VAL A 208 -23.47 -9.11 -5.26
N ALA A 209 -23.29 -7.92 -4.68
CA ALA A 209 -22.21 -7.63 -3.74
C ALA A 209 -22.32 -8.49 -2.47
N THR A 210 -23.54 -8.69 -1.96
CA THR A 210 -23.79 -9.55 -0.79
C THR A 210 -23.48 -11.02 -1.10
N ILE A 211 -23.92 -11.53 -2.25
CA ILE A 211 -23.60 -12.90 -2.69
C ILE A 211 -22.09 -13.05 -2.87
N ALA A 212 -21.42 -12.08 -3.49
CA ALA A 212 -19.96 -12.09 -3.65
C ALA A 212 -19.24 -12.10 -2.28
N ALA A 213 -19.69 -11.29 -1.32
CA ALA A 213 -19.14 -11.27 0.03
C ALA A 213 -19.37 -12.60 0.78
N VAL A 214 -20.55 -13.22 0.64
CA VAL A 214 -20.85 -14.55 1.21
C VAL A 214 -19.98 -15.62 0.55
N MET A 215 -19.81 -15.59 -0.77
CA MET A 215 -18.96 -16.53 -1.50
C MET A 215 -17.49 -16.41 -1.07
N ALA A 216 -17.00 -15.18 -0.85
CA ALA A 216 -15.66 -14.96 -0.33
C ALA A 216 -15.47 -15.61 1.04
N VAL A 217 -16.48 -15.57 1.92
CA VAL A 217 -16.46 -16.20 3.24
C VAL A 217 -16.53 -17.72 3.15
N VAL A 218 -17.50 -18.26 2.40
CA VAL A 218 -17.85 -19.69 2.40
C VAL A 218 -16.91 -20.50 1.52
N ALA A 219 -16.58 -19.98 0.34
CA ALA A 219 -15.77 -20.68 -0.66
C ALA A 219 -14.33 -20.15 -0.72
N GLY A 220 -13.95 -19.18 0.12
CA GLY A 220 -12.62 -18.56 0.06
C GLY A 220 -11.46 -19.55 0.20
N GLY A 221 -11.60 -20.56 1.07
CA GLY A 221 -10.59 -21.62 1.19
C GLY A 221 -10.42 -22.47 -0.07
N ALA A 222 -11.50 -22.73 -0.80
CA ALA A 222 -11.47 -23.50 -2.04
C ALA A 222 -11.11 -22.65 -3.27
N LEU A 223 -11.54 -21.38 -3.30
CA LEU A 223 -11.32 -20.45 -4.40
C LEU A 223 -9.93 -19.81 -4.36
N PHE A 224 -9.38 -19.60 -3.16
CA PHE A 224 -8.16 -18.83 -2.94
C PHE A 224 -7.08 -19.59 -2.18
N GLY A 225 -7.28 -20.90 -1.92
CA GLY A 225 -6.32 -21.78 -1.23
C GLY A 225 -6.11 -21.47 0.26
N THR A 226 -6.74 -20.42 0.81
CA THR A 226 -6.65 -20.04 2.22
C THR A 226 -8.04 -19.65 2.74
N PRO A 227 -8.54 -20.29 3.81
CA PRO A 227 -9.81 -19.88 4.42
C PRO A 227 -9.65 -18.49 5.07
N PRO A 228 -10.37 -17.45 4.61
CA PRO A 228 -10.10 -16.05 4.96
C PRO A 228 -10.38 -15.68 6.43
N PHE A 229 -11.00 -16.59 7.19
CA PHE A 229 -11.31 -16.42 8.62
C PHE A 229 -10.87 -17.61 9.48
N ALA A 230 -10.00 -18.51 8.97
CA ALA A 230 -9.40 -19.51 9.85
C ALA A 230 -8.38 -18.82 10.75
N ALA A 231 -8.58 -18.89 12.05
CA ALA A 231 -7.56 -18.56 13.02
C ALA A 231 -6.39 -19.52 12.82
N ARG A 232 -5.29 -19.05 12.22
CA ARG A 232 -4.00 -19.70 12.40
C ARG A 232 -3.59 -19.41 13.84
N ALA A 233 -3.77 -20.39 14.72
CA ALA A 233 -2.93 -20.46 15.90
C ALA A 233 -1.49 -20.58 15.38
N ALA A 234 -0.70 -19.53 15.58
CA ALA A 234 0.73 -19.58 15.32
C ALA A 234 1.33 -20.68 16.20
N ALA A 235 1.81 -21.74 15.57
CA ALA A 235 2.65 -22.71 16.25
C ALA A 235 4.00 -22.03 16.50
N ALA A 236 4.40 -21.96 17.77
CA ALA A 236 5.66 -21.38 18.19
C ALA A 236 6.83 -21.97 17.38
N ALA A 237 7.51 -21.12 16.62
CA ALA A 237 8.74 -21.49 15.95
C ALA A 237 9.79 -21.87 17.01
N THR A 238 10.46 -23.00 16.81
CA THR A 238 11.67 -23.36 17.55
C THR A 238 12.68 -22.22 17.44
N LEU A 239 12.96 -21.60 18.59
CA LEU A 239 13.92 -20.52 18.80
C LEU A 239 15.22 -20.82 18.05
N THR A 240 15.58 -19.99 17.07
CA THR A 240 16.89 -20.05 16.43
C THR A 240 17.93 -19.49 17.40
N ASP A 241 18.94 -20.30 17.72
CA ASP A 241 20.14 -19.88 18.46
C ASP A 241 20.78 -18.67 17.74
N GLY A 242 20.54 -17.44 18.22
CA GLY A 242 20.92 -16.22 17.48
C GLY A 242 20.00 -15.02 17.67
N MET A 243 18.72 -15.26 17.97
CA MET A 243 17.70 -14.19 17.93
C MET A 243 17.81 -13.21 19.09
N PHE A 244 18.13 -13.70 20.28
CA PHE A 244 18.15 -12.94 21.54
C PHE A 244 19.56 -12.67 22.03
N ALA A 245 19.74 -11.55 22.73
CA ALA A 245 20.95 -11.26 23.47
C ALA A 245 21.05 -12.16 24.72
N PRO A 246 22.27 -12.44 25.22
CA PRO A 246 22.46 -13.13 26.49
C PRO A 246 21.75 -12.40 27.63
N ALA A 247 21.23 -13.14 28.61
CA ALA A 247 20.64 -12.54 29.81
C ALA A 247 21.62 -11.62 30.57
N SER A 248 22.94 -11.88 30.48
CA SER A 248 23.98 -10.99 31.01
C SER A 248 24.02 -9.62 30.34
N SER A 249 23.49 -9.51 29.11
CA SER A 249 23.43 -8.28 28.30
C SER A 249 22.13 -7.50 28.50
N ALA A 250 21.19 -7.98 29.32
CA ALA A 250 19.99 -7.25 29.68
C ALA A 250 20.32 -5.89 30.29
N HIS A 251 19.66 -4.84 29.79
CA HIS A 251 19.88 -3.42 30.08
C HIS A 251 21.30 -2.90 29.77
N ALA A 252 22.11 -3.65 29.02
CA ALA A 252 23.31 -3.10 28.39
C ALA A 252 22.97 -2.44 27.06
N VAL A 253 23.44 -1.20 26.90
CA VAL A 253 23.22 -0.39 25.70
C VAL A 253 24.56 0.00 25.11
N ALA A 254 24.76 -0.32 23.83
CA ALA A 254 25.85 0.22 23.04
C ALA A 254 25.48 1.61 22.54
N VAL A 255 26.41 2.57 22.63
CA VAL A 255 26.22 3.90 22.01
C VAL A 255 27.27 4.06 20.92
N LEU A 256 26.81 4.25 19.69
CA LEU A 256 27.56 4.23 18.45
C LEU A 256 27.51 5.61 17.79
N ASP A 257 28.47 5.86 16.91
CA ASP A 257 28.55 7.06 16.07
C ASP A 257 28.77 6.68 14.60
N ASP A 258 28.55 7.63 13.69
CA ASP A 258 28.79 7.50 12.25
C ASP A 258 30.26 7.73 11.84
N GLY A 259 31.17 7.90 12.80
CA GLY A 259 32.59 8.17 12.59
C GLY A 259 32.96 9.65 12.56
N THR A 260 31.99 10.56 12.43
CA THR A 260 32.23 12.01 12.40
C THR A 260 32.63 12.55 13.79
N ALA A 261 33.35 13.67 13.81
CA ALA A 261 33.79 14.29 15.06
C ALA A 261 32.60 14.77 15.91
N GLU A 262 31.56 15.34 15.28
CA GLU A 262 30.36 15.81 15.98
C GLU A 262 29.51 14.65 16.50
N ALA A 263 29.32 13.57 15.74
CA ALA A 263 28.60 12.39 16.22
C ALA A 263 29.30 11.71 17.40
N LYS A 264 30.64 11.66 17.43
CA LYS A 264 31.39 11.16 18.60
C LYS A 264 31.13 11.97 19.86
N ILE A 265 31.04 13.30 19.73
CA ILE A 265 30.71 14.17 20.86
C ILE A 265 29.27 13.93 21.32
N ALA A 266 28.31 13.85 20.40
CA ALA A 266 26.91 13.57 20.71
C ALA A 266 26.74 12.18 21.38
N ALA A 267 27.37 11.14 20.83
CA ALA A 267 27.39 9.80 21.37
C ALA A 267 28.00 9.77 22.79
N HIS A 268 29.08 10.51 23.03
CA HIS A 268 29.69 10.63 24.35
C HIS A 268 28.72 11.27 25.37
N GLU A 269 28.04 12.35 25.00
CA GLU A 269 27.06 13.03 25.88
C GLU A 269 25.87 12.12 26.20
N VAL A 270 25.35 11.40 25.21
CA VAL A 270 24.27 10.41 25.38
C VAL A 270 24.71 9.26 26.29
N ALA A 271 25.86 8.66 26.02
CA ALA A 271 26.44 7.60 26.85
C ALA A 271 26.63 8.04 28.30
N ALA A 272 27.18 9.23 28.51
CA ALA A 272 27.41 9.78 29.84
C ALA A 272 26.09 10.10 30.57
N SER A 273 25.05 10.53 29.83
CA SER A 273 23.71 10.76 30.38
C SER A 273 23.04 9.47 30.82
N ILE A 274 23.11 8.40 30.01
CA ILE A 274 22.58 7.07 30.37
C ILE A 274 23.30 6.53 31.60
N ALA A 275 24.64 6.53 31.59
CA ALA A 275 25.45 6.00 32.69
C ALA A 275 25.18 6.68 34.05
N ARG A 276 24.82 7.97 34.05
CA ARG A 276 24.49 8.72 35.28
C ARG A 276 23.02 8.68 35.67
N GLY A 277 22.12 8.65 34.68
CA GLY A 277 20.71 9.01 34.88
C GLY A 277 19.71 7.85 34.72
N TRP A 278 20.17 6.66 34.33
CA TRP A 278 19.31 5.51 34.03
C TRP A 278 19.61 4.36 35.00
N PRO A 279 18.89 4.27 36.14
CA PRO A 279 19.07 3.18 37.09
C PRO A 279 18.84 1.82 36.43
N GLY A 280 19.78 0.89 36.63
CA GLY A 280 19.70 -0.46 36.07
C GLY A 280 20.27 -0.62 34.66
N TYR A 281 20.60 0.48 33.97
CA TYR A 281 21.21 0.43 32.64
C TYR A 281 22.73 0.56 32.71
N ARG A 282 23.44 -0.17 31.84
CA ARG A 282 24.89 -0.08 31.69
C ARG A 282 25.24 0.30 30.26
N VAL A 283 26.18 1.22 30.09
CA VAL A 283 26.69 1.58 28.76
C VAL A 283 27.91 0.71 28.45
N VAL A 284 27.95 0.15 27.25
CA VAL A 284 29.04 -0.71 26.79
C VAL A 284 29.72 -0.08 25.57
N ASP A 285 31.05 -0.07 25.55
CA ASP A 285 31.80 0.30 24.35
C ASP A 285 31.69 -0.85 23.33
N ALA A 286 30.91 -0.63 22.28
CA ALA A 286 30.82 -1.55 21.15
C ALA A 286 31.31 -0.80 19.92
N ARG A 287 32.38 -1.30 19.30
CA ARG A 287 32.90 -0.75 18.05
C ARG A 287 32.55 -1.68 16.91
N GLY A 288 32.00 -1.13 15.83
CA GLY A 288 31.63 -1.87 14.63
C GLY A 288 30.13 -1.93 14.38
N ASP A 289 29.76 -2.52 13.25
CA ASP A 289 28.38 -2.63 12.80
C ASP A 289 27.62 -3.70 13.60
N PRO A 290 26.53 -3.35 14.30
CA PRO A 290 25.68 -4.33 14.98
C PRO A 290 25.20 -5.45 14.05
N SER A 291 24.94 -5.14 12.78
CA SER A 291 24.42 -6.08 11.78
C SER A 291 25.44 -7.09 11.23
N ALA A 292 26.70 -7.00 11.65
CA ALA A 292 27.75 -7.93 11.21
C ALA A 292 27.62 -9.35 11.79
N SER A 293 26.87 -9.54 12.88
CA SER A 293 26.71 -10.83 13.58
C SER A 293 25.39 -10.89 14.34
N ASP A 294 24.95 -12.09 14.67
CA ASP A 294 23.78 -12.31 15.52
C ASP A 294 24.03 -11.94 16.98
N CYS A 295 23.01 -12.10 17.81
CA CYS A 295 23.00 -11.58 19.16
C CYS A 295 23.73 -12.45 20.20
N ARG A 296 24.12 -13.70 19.87
CA ARG A 296 24.57 -14.70 20.87
C ARG A 296 25.72 -14.25 21.74
N THR A 297 26.63 -13.46 21.19
CA THR A 297 27.86 -13.03 21.88
C THR A 297 27.91 -11.52 22.09
N LYS A 298 26.81 -10.79 21.83
CA LYS A 298 26.79 -9.34 21.96
C LYS A 298 26.77 -8.96 23.44
N PRO A 299 27.63 -8.03 23.89
CA PRO A 299 27.65 -7.58 25.28
C PRO A 299 26.54 -6.57 25.62
N TYR A 300 25.63 -6.30 24.68
CA TYR A 300 24.52 -5.36 24.79
C TYR A 300 23.23 -5.96 24.22
N ALA A 301 22.09 -5.52 24.74
CA ALA A 301 20.77 -5.87 24.22
C ALA A 301 20.29 -4.86 23.17
N ALA A 302 20.64 -3.58 23.32
CA ALA A 302 20.25 -2.52 22.39
C ALA A 302 21.45 -1.68 21.94
N ALA A 303 21.35 -1.08 20.76
CA ALA A 303 22.34 -0.16 20.22
C ALA A 303 21.69 1.18 19.85
N LEU A 304 22.30 2.28 20.28
CA LEU A 304 21.91 3.65 19.92
C LEU A 304 22.94 4.21 18.97
N ARG A 305 22.57 4.55 17.74
CA ARG A 305 23.49 5.21 16.80
C ARG A 305 23.14 6.67 16.67
N LEU A 306 24.15 7.51 16.89
CA LEU A 306 24.04 8.96 16.71
C LEU A 306 24.56 9.34 15.32
N VAL A 307 23.77 10.14 14.61
CA VAL A 307 24.10 10.70 13.30
C VAL A 307 23.93 12.21 13.39
N VAL A 308 24.89 12.97 12.87
CA VAL A 308 24.84 14.43 12.92
C VAL A 308 24.93 15.00 11.51
N THR A 309 23.89 15.73 11.10
CA THR A 309 23.82 16.38 9.79
C THR A 309 23.93 17.89 9.97
N PRO A 310 24.88 18.58 9.31
CA PRO A 310 25.00 20.03 9.38
C PRO A 310 23.83 20.74 8.65
N LEU A 311 23.22 21.72 9.30
CA LEU A 311 22.14 22.58 8.81
C LEU A 311 22.63 24.03 8.73
N GLY A 312 23.29 24.38 7.61
CA GLY A 312 23.81 25.74 7.38
C GLY A 312 25.06 26.05 8.22
N SER A 313 25.23 27.31 8.65
CA SER A 313 26.43 27.76 9.36
C SER A 313 26.47 27.37 10.85
N ASP A 314 25.31 27.32 11.51
CA ASP A 314 25.24 27.20 12.98
C ASP A 314 24.28 26.11 13.49
N GLY A 315 23.45 25.52 12.62
CA GLY A 315 22.50 24.47 12.97
C GLY A 315 23.08 23.07 12.80
N ARG A 316 22.73 22.15 13.70
CA ARG A 316 22.89 20.70 13.48
C ARG A 316 21.54 20.02 13.61
N ASP A 317 21.32 18.99 12.80
CA ASP A 317 20.31 17.97 13.05
C ASP A 317 21.00 16.75 13.67
N VAL A 318 20.58 16.38 14.88
CA VAL A 318 21.08 15.18 15.56
C VAL A 318 20.00 14.11 15.50
N GLY A 319 20.30 13.01 14.81
CA GLY A 319 19.49 11.80 14.79
C GLY A 319 19.99 10.78 15.81
N LEU A 320 19.07 10.11 16.49
CA LEU A 320 19.32 8.96 17.36
C LEU A 320 18.49 7.79 16.87
N HIS A 321 19.16 6.74 16.38
CA HIS A 321 18.53 5.50 15.92
C HIS A 321 18.64 4.46 17.03
N LEU A 322 17.51 3.96 17.52
CA LEU A 322 17.46 2.80 18.41
C LEU A 322 17.37 1.53 17.56
N MET A 323 18.32 0.63 17.76
CA MET A 323 18.36 -0.68 17.14
C MET A 323 18.44 -1.76 18.21
N ASP A 324 18.05 -2.98 17.83
CA ASP A 324 18.27 -4.16 18.65
C ASP A 324 19.72 -4.69 18.57
N CYS A 325 20.02 -5.80 19.26
CA CYS A 325 21.38 -6.34 19.35
C CYS A 325 21.98 -6.77 18.01
N ALA A 326 21.14 -7.06 17.01
CA ALA A 326 21.55 -7.45 15.66
C ALA A 326 21.50 -6.28 14.67
N GLY A 327 21.26 -5.05 15.15
CA GLY A 327 21.18 -3.87 14.30
C GLY A 327 19.88 -3.74 13.52
N TRP A 328 18.80 -4.37 13.98
CA TRP A 328 17.47 -4.13 13.41
C TRP A 328 16.89 -2.85 13.99
N ASP A 329 16.43 -1.95 13.13
CA ASP A 329 15.88 -0.67 13.55
C ASP A 329 14.57 -0.86 14.34
N VAL A 330 14.47 -0.13 15.45
CA VAL A 330 13.27 -0.05 16.30
C VAL A 330 12.55 1.26 16.02
N ASP A 331 13.24 2.39 16.19
CA ASP A 331 12.70 3.73 15.96
C ASP A 331 13.85 4.76 15.88
N GLU A 332 13.55 5.96 15.40
CA GLU A 332 14.52 7.07 15.27
C GLU A 332 13.94 8.42 15.70
N TRP A 333 14.77 9.26 16.31
CA TRP A 333 14.37 10.61 16.72
C TRP A 333 15.38 11.64 16.25
N HIS A 334 14.88 12.77 15.78
CA HIS A 334 15.69 13.90 15.32
C HIS A 334 15.40 15.15 16.15
N ALA A 335 16.46 15.91 16.45
CA ALA A 335 16.38 17.20 17.08
C ALA A 335 17.34 18.18 16.42
N GLN A 336 16.86 19.40 16.18
CA GLN A 336 17.65 20.47 15.58
C GLN A 336 18.11 21.45 16.65
N GLY A 337 19.38 21.86 16.61
CA GLY A 337 19.88 22.90 17.50
C GLY A 337 21.37 22.77 17.82
N VAL A 338 21.73 23.23 19.02
CA VAL A 338 23.09 23.06 19.55
C VAL A 338 23.33 21.57 19.82
N LEU A 339 24.48 21.05 19.35
CA LEU A 339 24.81 19.63 19.32
C LEU A 339 24.44 18.87 20.60
N ARG A 340 24.85 19.39 21.77
CA ARG A 340 24.59 18.75 23.06
C ARG A 340 23.12 18.76 23.45
N GLU A 341 22.43 19.89 23.25
CA GLU A 341 21.01 20.02 23.60
C GLU A 341 20.15 19.12 22.71
N ALA A 342 20.43 19.11 21.40
CA ALA A 342 19.77 18.25 20.45
C ALA A 342 19.98 16.75 20.77
N ALA A 343 21.21 16.34 21.09
CA ALA A 343 21.50 14.94 21.48
C ALA A 343 20.77 14.51 22.76
N LEU A 344 20.58 15.42 23.73
CA LEU A 344 19.82 15.14 24.94
C LEU A 344 18.31 15.16 24.69
N ASP A 345 17.82 15.99 23.76
CA ASP A 345 16.41 16.01 23.35
C ASP A 345 16.02 14.70 22.66
N THR A 346 16.83 14.16 21.75
CA THR A 346 16.57 12.86 21.12
C THR A 346 16.55 11.73 22.15
N LEU A 347 17.48 11.73 23.11
CA LEU A 347 17.49 10.77 24.22
C LEU A 347 16.23 10.91 25.11
N PHE A 348 15.77 12.13 25.36
CA PHE A 348 14.53 12.37 26.10
C PHE A 348 13.31 11.80 25.37
N ARG A 349 13.20 12.03 24.05
CA ARG A 349 12.12 11.48 23.21
C ARG A 349 12.11 9.96 23.20
N MET A 350 13.28 9.32 23.05
CA MET A 350 13.40 7.86 23.19
C MET A 350 12.90 7.38 24.57
N ARG A 351 13.19 8.14 25.64
CA ARG A 351 12.72 7.80 26.99
C ARG A 351 11.20 7.94 27.13
N VAL A 352 10.60 8.95 26.52
CA VAL A 352 9.14 9.08 26.44
C VAL A 352 8.55 7.89 25.69
N TRP A 353 9.09 7.55 24.52
CA TRP A 353 8.69 6.38 23.74
C TRP A 353 8.75 5.08 24.56
N SER A 354 9.80 4.87 25.36
CA SER A 354 9.94 3.65 26.18
C SER A 354 8.83 3.49 27.24
N ARG A 355 8.17 4.60 27.62
CA ARG A 355 7.03 4.60 28.53
C ARG A 355 5.69 4.43 27.79
N GLU A 356 5.61 4.91 26.57
CA GLU A 356 4.43 4.74 25.71
C GLU A 356 4.34 3.31 25.16
N HIS A 357 5.48 2.64 24.95
CA HIS A 357 5.58 1.28 24.41
C HIS A 357 6.33 0.35 25.38
N PRO A 358 5.82 0.14 26.61
CA PRO A 358 6.56 -0.56 27.66
C PRO A 358 6.87 -2.03 27.33
N ALA A 359 6.01 -2.69 26.56
CA ALA A 359 6.18 -4.08 26.14
C ALA A 359 7.35 -4.23 25.15
N LEU A 360 7.32 -3.46 24.05
CA LEU A 360 8.40 -3.41 23.08
C LEU A 360 9.72 -2.91 23.69
N ALA A 361 9.67 -1.89 24.55
CA ALA A 361 10.86 -1.39 25.22
C ALA A 361 11.50 -2.45 26.14
N SER A 362 10.70 -3.20 26.91
CA SER A 362 11.20 -4.33 27.70
C SER A 362 11.83 -5.40 26.81
N GLU A 363 11.17 -5.78 25.71
CA GLU A 363 11.71 -6.78 24.78
C GLU A 363 13.06 -6.35 24.17
N VAL A 364 13.19 -5.07 23.76
CA VAL A 364 14.43 -4.52 23.20
C VAL A 364 15.53 -4.43 24.26
N PHE A 365 15.25 -3.87 25.44
CA PHE A 365 16.29 -3.62 26.44
C PHE A 365 16.65 -4.85 27.28
N GLU A 366 15.75 -5.83 27.44
CA GLU A 366 16.01 -7.05 28.22
C GLU A 366 16.47 -8.21 27.35
N ARG A 367 15.82 -8.42 26.20
CA ARG A 367 16.03 -9.59 25.33
C ARG A 367 16.76 -9.25 24.04
N GLY A 368 16.86 -7.97 23.68
CA GLY A 368 17.56 -7.51 22.49
C GLY A 368 16.81 -7.78 21.19
N LEU A 369 15.47 -7.78 21.22
CA LEU A 369 14.67 -8.06 20.03
C LEU A 369 13.73 -6.89 19.71
N ALA A 370 13.81 -6.39 18.48
CA ALA A 370 12.87 -5.43 17.91
C ALA A 370 11.55 -6.11 17.50
N PHE A 371 10.80 -6.62 18.48
CA PHE A 371 9.51 -7.28 18.27
C PHE A 371 8.55 -6.84 19.37
N ASP A 372 7.34 -6.42 19.00
CA ASP A 372 6.35 -5.99 20.00
C ASP A 372 5.49 -7.20 20.42
N PRO A 373 5.65 -7.72 21.65
CA PRO A 373 4.82 -8.81 22.12
C PRO A 373 3.35 -8.41 22.35
N ALA A 374 3.05 -7.11 22.41
CA ALA A 374 1.67 -6.61 22.51
C ALA A 374 0.92 -6.60 21.16
N ASP A 375 1.63 -6.59 20.03
CA ASP A 375 1.09 -6.71 18.67
C ASP A 375 1.91 -7.74 17.86
N PRO A 376 1.80 -9.05 18.17
CA PRO A 376 2.64 -10.07 17.56
C PRO A 376 2.29 -10.25 16.08
N ARG A 377 3.19 -9.80 15.20
CA ARG A 377 3.08 -9.97 13.74
C ARG A 377 4.07 -11.02 13.23
N PRO A 378 3.64 -12.01 12.43
CA PRO A 378 4.56 -12.94 11.79
C PRO A 378 5.63 -12.20 10.99
N THR A 379 6.90 -12.41 11.31
CA THR A 379 8.04 -11.71 10.68
C THR A 379 9.19 -12.66 10.41
N TYR A 380 9.91 -12.38 9.33
CA TYR A 380 11.14 -13.09 8.98
C TYR A 380 12.40 -12.25 9.21
N PHE A 381 12.23 -11.01 9.69
CA PHE A 381 13.28 -10.01 9.88
C PHE A 381 14.16 -9.81 8.64
N TYR A 382 13.52 -9.53 7.50
CA TYR A 382 14.18 -8.97 6.32
C TYR A 382 13.36 -7.83 5.75
N VAL A 383 13.99 -6.96 4.99
CA VAL A 383 13.33 -5.94 4.16
C VAL A 383 13.92 -5.99 2.77
N LEU A 384 13.09 -5.65 1.78
CA LEU A 384 13.52 -5.52 0.40
C LEU A 384 13.56 -4.03 0.04
N PHE A 385 14.60 -3.62 -0.65
CA PHE A 385 14.76 -2.23 -1.07
C PHE A 385 15.48 -2.13 -2.42
N LYS A 386 15.19 -1.06 -3.14
CA LYS A 386 15.78 -0.78 -4.45
C LYS A 386 16.70 0.43 -4.34
N PRO A 387 18.04 0.25 -4.35
CA PRO A 387 18.99 1.36 -4.41
C PRO A 387 19.01 2.02 -5.79
N PHE A 388 19.86 3.05 -5.93
CA PHE A 388 20.08 3.77 -7.19
C PHE A 388 20.59 2.91 -8.34
N ASP A 389 21.17 1.72 -8.05
CA ASP A 389 21.62 0.76 -9.05
C ASP A 389 20.47 0.05 -9.77
N GLY A 390 19.24 0.19 -9.28
CA GLY A 390 18.04 -0.32 -9.93
C GLY A 390 17.73 -1.79 -9.66
N TYR A 391 18.50 -2.47 -8.81
CA TYR A 391 18.29 -3.87 -8.45
C TYR A 391 17.56 -4.00 -7.11
N MET A 392 16.73 -5.03 -6.95
CA MET A 392 16.13 -5.30 -5.65
C MET A 392 17.14 -5.98 -4.74
N ARG A 393 17.30 -5.47 -3.51
CA ARG A 393 18.25 -6.00 -2.52
C ARG A 393 17.55 -6.36 -1.22
N ALA A 394 18.09 -7.37 -0.55
CA ALA A 394 17.67 -7.74 0.79
C ALA A 394 18.56 -7.08 1.87
N LEU A 395 17.93 -6.59 2.93
CA LEU A 395 18.57 -6.34 4.22
C LEU A 395 17.96 -7.35 5.20
N VAL A 396 18.80 -8.11 5.89
CA VAL A 396 18.38 -9.26 6.69
C VAL A 396 18.98 -9.17 8.08
N ARG A 397 18.15 -9.32 9.12
CA ARG A 397 18.61 -9.37 10.50
C ARG A 397 19.37 -10.67 10.77
N PRO A 398 20.62 -10.60 11.22
CA PRO A 398 21.32 -11.77 11.74
C PRO A 398 20.53 -12.50 12.84
N GLY A 399 20.52 -13.83 12.79
CA GLY A 399 19.81 -14.67 13.77
C GLY A 399 18.29 -14.79 13.58
N GLY A 400 17.70 -14.02 12.65
CA GLY A 400 16.28 -14.11 12.30
C GLY A 400 15.95 -15.28 11.34
N PRO A 401 14.66 -15.58 11.10
CA PRO A 401 14.24 -16.70 10.25
C PRO A 401 14.75 -16.62 8.80
N ALA A 402 14.74 -15.44 8.17
CA ALA A 402 15.30 -15.28 6.82
C ALA A 402 16.82 -15.52 6.78
N TYR A 403 17.53 -15.11 7.83
CA TYR A 403 18.94 -15.40 7.98
C TYR A 403 19.20 -16.91 8.15
N ALA A 404 18.39 -17.59 8.95
CA ALA A 404 18.48 -19.04 9.13
C ALA A 404 18.20 -19.81 7.83
N ALA A 405 17.24 -19.33 7.02
CA ALA A 405 16.94 -19.86 5.69
C ALA A 405 18.07 -19.64 4.66
N GLY A 406 19.02 -18.75 4.95
CA GLY A 406 20.18 -18.52 4.10
C GLY A 406 20.15 -17.21 3.33
N LEU A 407 19.17 -16.32 3.55
CA LEU A 407 19.18 -14.97 2.98
C LEU A 407 20.23 -14.10 3.68
N ARG A 408 20.90 -13.21 2.96
CA ARG A 408 21.95 -12.33 3.51
C ARG A 408 21.73 -10.89 3.09
N THR A 409 22.16 -9.97 3.95
CA THR A 409 22.19 -8.54 3.62
C THR A 409 23.07 -8.30 2.40
N GLY A 410 22.54 -7.53 1.43
CA GLY A 410 23.21 -7.20 0.18
C GLY A 410 22.93 -8.17 -0.96
N ASP A 411 22.27 -9.31 -0.71
CA ASP A 411 21.81 -10.22 -1.76
C ASP A 411 20.93 -9.46 -2.76
N VAL A 412 21.17 -9.70 -4.05
CA VAL A 412 20.36 -9.17 -5.14
C VAL A 412 19.24 -10.18 -5.42
N ILE A 413 17.99 -9.76 -5.31
CA ILE A 413 16.84 -10.59 -5.62
C ILE A 413 16.66 -10.61 -7.14
N ASP A 414 16.68 -11.79 -7.74
CA ASP A 414 16.35 -12.00 -9.15
C ASP A 414 14.88 -12.41 -9.28
N LYS A 415 14.49 -13.49 -8.59
CA LYS A 415 13.11 -13.96 -8.53
C LYS A 415 12.57 -14.02 -7.11
N LEU A 416 11.28 -13.78 -7.02
CA LEU A 416 10.46 -13.92 -5.83
C LEU A 416 9.23 -14.77 -6.18
N ASP A 417 9.06 -15.89 -5.50
CA ASP A 417 8.00 -16.87 -5.75
C ASP A 417 7.94 -17.30 -7.24
N GLY A 418 9.10 -17.59 -7.82
CA GLY A 418 9.24 -18.06 -9.21
C GLY A 418 9.05 -17.01 -10.31
N LYS A 419 8.80 -15.73 -9.97
CA LYS A 419 8.70 -14.63 -10.95
C LYS A 419 9.79 -13.60 -10.71
N PHE A 420 10.22 -12.90 -11.77
CA PHE A 420 11.17 -11.82 -11.59
C PHE A 420 10.57 -10.69 -10.75
N TRP A 421 11.35 -10.12 -9.85
CA TRP A 421 10.83 -9.12 -8.91
C TRP A 421 10.18 -7.91 -9.62
N TRP A 422 10.70 -7.50 -10.78
CA TRP A 422 10.15 -6.38 -11.54
C TRP A 422 8.78 -6.68 -12.16
N GLU A 423 8.37 -7.95 -12.28
CA GLU A 423 7.02 -8.31 -12.72
C GLU A 423 5.94 -7.93 -11.70
N TYR A 424 6.28 -7.96 -10.40
CA TYR A 424 5.40 -7.45 -9.34
C TYR A 424 5.42 -5.92 -9.27
N GLY A 425 6.54 -5.32 -9.67
CA GLY A 425 6.86 -3.91 -9.45
C GLY A 425 7.53 -3.69 -8.09
N THR A 426 8.29 -2.60 -7.99
CA THR A 426 9.14 -2.30 -6.83
C THR A 426 8.35 -2.32 -5.53
N TYR A 427 7.27 -1.54 -5.43
CA TYR A 427 6.51 -1.39 -4.20
C TYR A 427 5.88 -2.70 -3.73
N GLN A 428 5.29 -3.47 -4.64
CA GLN A 428 4.68 -4.77 -4.31
C GLN A 428 5.72 -5.77 -3.84
N THR A 429 6.91 -5.77 -4.45
CA THR A 429 8.02 -6.61 -4.00
C THR A 429 8.45 -6.24 -2.58
N GLN A 430 8.60 -4.94 -2.27
CA GLN A 430 8.99 -4.49 -0.94
C GLN A 430 7.99 -4.90 0.15
N LEU A 431 6.69 -4.90 -0.17
CA LEU A 431 5.64 -5.30 0.77
C LEU A 431 5.68 -6.79 1.16
N ARG A 432 6.30 -7.65 0.36
CA ARG A 432 6.44 -9.09 0.66
C ARG A 432 7.25 -9.37 1.92
N ALA A 433 8.12 -8.45 2.31
CA ALA A 433 8.82 -8.54 3.57
C ALA A 433 7.91 -8.53 4.81
N TYR A 434 6.67 -8.02 4.68
CA TYR A 434 5.78 -7.73 5.80
C TYR A 434 4.45 -8.51 5.76
N ASP A 435 4.24 -9.39 4.78
CA ASP A 435 2.98 -10.13 4.65
C ASP A 435 2.93 -11.44 5.48
N GLY A 436 4.05 -11.76 6.14
CA GLY A 436 4.18 -12.92 7.02
C GLY A 436 4.20 -14.26 6.29
N GLN A 437 4.34 -14.29 4.95
CA GLN A 437 4.33 -15.52 4.17
C GLN A 437 5.74 -16.09 3.94
N PRO A 438 5.85 -17.43 3.84
CA PRO A 438 7.11 -18.09 3.52
C PRO A 438 7.43 -17.96 2.02
N HIS A 439 8.13 -16.88 1.66
CA HIS A 439 8.54 -16.62 0.28
C HIS A 439 9.73 -17.47 -0.18
N ASP A 440 9.80 -17.65 -1.49
CA ASP A 440 10.91 -18.24 -2.21
C ASP A 440 11.73 -17.17 -2.95
N PHE A 441 13.06 -17.29 -2.93
CA PHE A 441 13.96 -16.36 -3.59
C PHE A 441 15.04 -17.06 -4.42
N ASP A 442 15.19 -16.62 -5.67
CA ASP A 442 16.44 -16.78 -6.40
C ASP A 442 17.25 -15.49 -6.25
N VAL A 443 18.47 -15.61 -5.73
CA VAL A 443 19.33 -14.46 -5.40
C VAL A 443 20.73 -14.58 -5.98
N GLU A 444 21.37 -13.44 -6.20
CA GLU A 444 22.81 -13.35 -6.47
C GLU A 444 23.52 -12.77 -5.25
N ARG A 445 24.59 -13.46 -4.79
CA ARG A 445 25.24 -13.10 -3.52
C ARG A 445 26.00 -11.78 -3.60
N GLY A 446 25.59 -10.81 -2.78
CA GLY A 446 26.25 -9.54 -2.49
C GLY A 446 26.30 -8.50 -3.64
N LYS A 447 26.40 -8.95 -4.89
CA LYS A 447 26.49 -8.08 -6.07
C LYS A 447 25.83 -8.72 -7.28
N VAL A 448 25.52 -7.86 -8.26
CA VAL A 448 25.04 -8.29 -9.58
C VAL A 448 26.11 -9.15 -10.25
N GLY A 449 25.72 -10.31 -10.77
CA GLY A 449 26.61 -11.36 -11.28
C GLY A 449 27.35 -12.13 -10.18
N GLY A 450 26.91 -12.04 -8.93
CA GLY A 450 27.41 -12.88 -7.83
C GLY A 450 27.01 -14.35 -7.98
N PRO A 451 27.57 -15.25 -7.16
CA PRO A 451 27.14 -16.65 -7.14
C PRO A 451 25.62 -16.76 -6.94
N PRO A 452 24.90 -17.55 -7.75
CA PRO A 452 23.48 -17.75 -7.57
C PRO A 452 23.21 -18.61 -6.34
N ALA A 453 22.11 -18.34 -5.65
CA ALA A 453 21.60 -19.15 -4.57
C ALA A 453 20.08 -19.14 -4.56
N HIS A 454 19.52 -20.22 -4.06
CA HIS A 454 18.09 -20.38 -3.86
C HIS A 454 17.81 -20.39 -2.36
N VAL A 455 16.82 -19.63 -1.91
CA VAL A 455 16.48 -19.44 -0.50
C VAL A 455 14.97 -19.61 -0.34
N GLN A 456 14.58 -20.68 0.35
CA GLN A 456 13.19 -20.94 0.73
C GLN A 456 13.00 -20.56 2.19
N LEU A 457 12.10 -19.61 2.47
CA LEU A 457 11.74 -19.28 3.84
C LEU A 457 10.95 -20.43 4.48
N GLY A 458 11.27 -20.70 5.75
CA GLY A 458 10.57 -21.65 6.61
C GLY A 458 9.38 -20.98 7.33
N GLU A 459 9.16 -21.32 8.60
CA GLU A 459 8.11 -20.68 9.40
C GLU A 459 8.51 -19.26 9.85
N PRO A 460 7.56 -18.32 9.94
CA PRO A 460 7.81 -16.98 10.46
C PRO A 460 8.05 -17.00 11.97
N PHE A 461 8.73 -15.98 12.48
CA PHE A 461 8.76 -15.71 13.91
C PHE A 461 7.47 -15.01 14.33
N THR A 462 6.84 -15.47 15.41
CA THR A 462 5.53 -14.99 15.87
C THR A 462 5.49 -14.54 17.33
N GLY A 463 6.64 -14.49 18.02
CA GLY A 463 6.73 -14.20 19.45
C GLY A 463 6.99 -15.42 20.30
#